data_AF-A0A1X7UC87-F1
#
_entry.id   AF-A0A1X7UC87-F1
#
_cell.length_a   1.000
_cell.length_b   1.000
_cell.length_c   1.000
_cell.angle_alpha   90.00
_cell.angle_beta   90.00
_cell.angle_gamma   90.00
#
_symmetry.space_group_name_H-M   'P 1'
#
loop_
_entity.id
_entity.type
_entity.pdbx_description
1 polymer ?
#
loop_
_entity_poly.entity_id
_entity_poly.type
_entity_poly.pdbx_seq_one_letter_code
_entity_poly.pdbx_strand_id
1 'polypeptide(L)'
;MLRRNIICEEGLVNGARGIIVAFSWSNGADDQAKKGDLPQKLYVKFHDPCVGLVSRVTIDDSTEQEAVPIELVMAKFYGKQGVTLQRTQLPLLTWWAATVH
;
A
#
# COMPACT_ATOMS: atom_id res chain seq x y z
N MET A 1 4.98 -6.50 1.09
CA MET A 1 5.95 -5.83 1.96
C MET A 1 6.00 -4.35 1.61
N LEU A 2 5.98 -3.49 2.62
CA LEU A 2 6.10 -2.05 2.47
C LEU A 2 7.53 -1.66 2.06
N ARG A 3 7.66 -0.70 1.16
CA ARG A 3 8.95 -0.26 0.56
C ARG A 3 9.44 1.10 1.02
N ARG A 4 8.70 1.74 1.91
CA ARG A 4 8.97 3.08 2.38
C ARG A 4 8.43 3.26 3.79
N ASN A 5 9.07 4.11 4.57
CA ASN A 5 8.52 4.59 5.83
C ASN A 5 7.37 5.56 5.56
N ILE A 6 6.18 5.22 6.05
CA ILE A 6 4.99 6.07 5.99
C ILE A 6 4.82 6.79 7.32
N ILE A 7 4.64 6.03 8.42
CA ILE A 7 4.53 6.54 9.80
C ILE A 7 5.39 5.64 10.68
N CYS A 8 6.54 6.15 11.13
CA CYS A 8 7.51 5.35 11.87
C CYS A 8 7.00 5.00 13.27
N GLU A 9 6.27 5.92 13.88
CA GLU A 9 5.70 5.83 15.22
C GLU A 9 4.68 4.70 15.35
N GLU A 10 4.05 4.34 14.22
CA GLU A 10 3.10 3.23 14.13
C GLU A 10 3.73 1.97 13.55
N GLY A 11 5.05 1.92 13.33
CA GLY A 11 5.70 0.76 12.73
C GLY A 11 5.35 0.54 11.24
N LEU A 12 4.76 1.52 10.56
CA LEU A 12 4.53 1.52 9.11
C LEU A 12 5.84 1.86 8.38
N VAL A 13 6.83 0.99 8.55
CA VAL A 13 8.19 1.15 8.09
C VAL A 13 8.50 0.27 6.88
N ASN A 14 9.54 0.64 6.13
CA ASN A 14 10.10 -0.20 5.08
C ASN A 14 10.44 -1.58 5.64
N GLY A 15 9.98 -2.64 4.97
CA GLY A 15 10.10 -4.01 5.44
C GLY A 15 8.85 -4.56 6.13
N ALA A 16 7.88 -3.72 6.52
CA ALA A 16 6.64 -4.20 7.14
C ALA A 16 5.90 -5.17 6.20
N ARG A 17 5.48 -6.32 6.73
CA ARG A 17 4.87 -7.42 5.96
C ARG A 17 3.41 -7.59 6.36
N GLY A 18 2.58 -7.88 5.37
CA GLY A 18 1.15 -8.07 5.56
C GLY A 18 0.51 -8.68 4.32
N ILE A 19 -0.78 -8.95 4.46
CA ILE A 19 -1.64 -9.53 3.45
C ILE A 19 -2.64 -8.47 3.01
N ILE A 20 -2.84 -8.32 1.70
CA ILE A 20 -3.89 -7.45 1.16
C ILE A 20 -5.22 -8.14 1.40
N VAL A 21 -6.16 -7.44 2.05
CA VAL A 21 -7.48 -7.98 2.40
C VAL A 21 -8.61 -7.33 1.60
N ALA A 22 -8.42 -6.11 1.09
CA ALA A 22 -9.38 -5.46 0.21
C ALA A 22 -8.74 -4.40 -0.69
N PHE A 23 -9.49 -4.01 -1.73
CA PHE A 23 -9.13 -2.99 -2.71
C PHE A 23 -10.18 -1.89 -2.70
N SER A 24 -9.75 -0.63 -2.82
CA SER A 24 -10.64 0.50 -3.05
C SER A 24 -10.28 1.14 -4.39
N TRP A 25 -11.27 1.18 -5.27
CA TRP A 25 -11.19 1.74 -6.61
C TRP A 25 -11.83 3.13 -6.61
N SER A 26 -11.33 4.03 -7.45
CA SER A 26 -11.80 5.42 -7.56
C SER A 26 -13.14 5.55 -8.28
N ASN A 27 -13.64 4.49 -8.90
CA ASN A 27 -14.82 4.57 -9.75
C ASN A 27 -16.10 4.52 -8.91
N GLY A 28 -17.07 5.36 -9.27
CA GLY A 28 -18.42 5.33 -8.68
C GLY A 28 -19.11 4.00 -8.96
N ALA A 29 -20.26 3.77 -8.31
CA ALA A 29 -21.01 2.51 -8.36
C ALA A 29 -21.30 1.97 -9.78
N ASP A 30 -21.29 2.85 -10.79
CA ASP A 30 -21.65 2.52 -12.18
C ASP A 30 -20.44 2.30 -13.12
N ASP A 31 -19.22 2.65 -12.72
CA ASP A 31 -18.02 2.55 -13.56
C ASP A 31 -17.15 1.36 -13.11
N GLN A 32 -17.22 0.24 -13.83
CA GLN A 32 -16.31 -0.88 -13.54
C GLN A 32 -14.85 -0.47 -13.79
N ALA A 33 -13.96 -0.76 -12.83
CA ALA A 33 -12.53 -0.60 -12.99
C ALA A 33 -12.06 -1.38 -14.24
N LYS A 34 -11.35 -0.71 -15.14
CA LYS A 34 -10.86 -1.32 -16.38
C LYS A 34 -9.57 -2.07 -16.09
N LYS A 35 -9.29 -3.07 -16.92
CA LYS A 35 -8.01 -3.79 -16.88
C LYS A 35 -6.87 -2.78 -17.10
N GLY A 36 -6.00 -2.65 -16.10
CA GLY A 36 -4.85 -1.73 -16.11
C GLY A 36 -5.03 -0.50 -15.22
N ASP A 37 -6.22 -0.25 -14.70
CA ASP A 37 -6.43 0.80 -13.71
C ASP A 37 -5.70 0.45 -12.41
N LEU A 38 -5.17 1.47 -11.73
CA LEU A 38 -4.61 1.32 -10.39
C LEU A 38 -5.69 1.57 -9.34
N PRO A 39 -5.77 0.75 -8.29
CA PRO A 39 -6.63 1.05 -7.15
C PRO A 39 -6.11 2.33 -6.46
N GLN A 40 -7.03 3.10 -5.89
CA GLN A 40 -6.71 4.32 -5.16
C GLN A 40 -5.99 4.01 -3.84
N LYS A 41 -6.44 2.94 -3.17
CA LYS A 41 -5.83 2.43 -1.95
C LYS A 41 -6.05 0.93 -1.79
N LEU A 42 -5.14 0.29 -1.07
CA LEU A 42 -5.23 -1.10 -0.66
C LEU A 42 -5.39 -1.19 0.85
N TYR A 43 -6.17 -2.14 1.33
CA TYR A 43 -6.25 -2.44 2.75
C TYR A 43 -5.34 -3.60 3.08
N VAL A 44 -4.38 -3.38 3.98
CA VAL A 44 -3.34 -4.35 4.35
C VAL A 44 -3.46 -4.72 5.82
N LYS A 45 -3.64 -6.02 6.09
CA LYS A 45 -3.50 -6.59 7.42
C LYS A 45 -2.03 -6.97 7.63
N PHE A 46 -1.32 -6.19 8.44
CA PHE A 46 0.08 -6.48 8.78
C PHE A 46 0.18 -7.72 9.69
N HIS A 47 1.26 -8.49 9.53
CA HIS A 47 1.48 -9.69 10.34
C HIS A 47 1.76 -9.37 11.80
N ASP A 48 2.46 -8.26 12.05
CA ASP A 48 2.66 -7.73 13.40
C ASP A 48 1.41 -6.92 13.81
N PRO A 49 0.69 -7.34 14.86
CA PRO A 49 -0.53 -6.68 15.31
C PRO A 49 -0.29 -5.30 15.94
N CYS A 50 0.95 -4.86 16.15
CA CYS A 50 1.28 -3.50 16.60
C CYS A 50 1.43 -2.51 15.44
N VAL A 51 1.58 -2.99 14.19
CA VAL A 51 1.83 -2.12 13.04
C VAL A 51 0.55 -1.41 12.57
N GLY A 52 0.61 -0.08 12.49
CA GLY A 52 -0.47 0.79 12.02
C GLY A 52 -1.67 0.82 12.96
N LEU A 53 -1.47 0.60 14.27
CA LEU A 53 -2.57 0.44 15.23
C LEU A 53 -3.57 1.61 15.20
N VAL A 54 -3.08 2.84 15.08
CA VAL A 54 -3.92 4.04 15.06
C VAL A 54 -4.50 4.28 13.67
N SER A 55 -3.76 3.91 12.63
CA SER A 55 -4.17 4.04 11.22
C SER A 55 -5.11 2.93 10.72
N ARG A 56 -5.42 1.92 11.55
CA ARG A 56 -6.35 0.84 11.15
C ARG A 56 -7.77 1.33 11.02
N VAL A 57 -8.46 0.77 10.04
CA VAL A 57 -9.88 1.00 9.80
C VAL A 57 -10.60 -0.33 9.62
N THR A 58 -11.86 -0.37 10.00
CA THR A 58 -12.77 -1.47 9.67
C THR A 58 -13.20 -1.34 8.21
N ILE A 59 -12.98 -2.38 7.41
CA ILE A 59 -13.27 -2.35 5.96
C ILE A 59 -14.77 -2.57 5.69
N ASP A 60 -15.44 -3.34 6.54
CA ASP A 60 -16.85 -3.67 6.44
C ASP A 60 -17.40 -3.98 7.84
N ASP A 61 -18.55 -3.39 8.18
CA ASP A 61 -19.26 -3.57 9.44
C ASP A 61 -19.64 -5.03 9.70
N SER A 62 -19.75 -5.86 8.64
CA SER A 62 -20.14 -7.26 8.77
C SER A 62 -19.01 -8.23 9.12
N THR A 63 -17.75 -7.87 8.83
CA THR A 63 -16.59 -8.78 8.96
C THR A 63 -15.61 -8.39 10.06
N GLU A 64 -15.79 -7.22 10.69
CA GLU A 64 -14.88 -6.63 11.70
C GLU A 64 -13.40 -6.71 11.27
N GLN A 65 -13.13 -6.70 9.96
CA GLN A 65 -11.79 -6.89 9.46
C GLN A 65 -11.04 -5.56 9.49
N GLU A 66 -10.19 -5.41 10.52
CA GLU A 66 -9.29 -4.28 10.63
C GLU A 66 -8.10 -4.41 9.68
N ALA A 67 -7.80 -3.31 8.98
CA ALA A 67 -6.61 -3.20 8.16
C ALA A 67 -6.17 -1.76 8.02
N VAL A 68 -4.91 -1.58 7.63
CA VAL A 68 -4.35 -0.26 7.37
C VAL A 68 -4.57 0.09 5.89
N PRO A 69 -5.15 1.26 5.57
CA PRO A 69 -5.22 1.74 4.20
C PRO A 69 -3.84 2.22 3.73
N ILE A 70 -3.40 1.70 2.59
CA ILE A 70 -2.14 2.04 1.93
C ILE A 70 -2.47 2.70 0.60
N GLU A 71 -2.12 3.97 0.48
CA GLU A 71 -2.40 4.80 -0.69
C GLU A 71 -1.24 4.83 -1.69
N LEU A 72 -1.52 5.36 -2.88
CA LEU A 72 -0.51 5.66 -3.88
C LEU A 72 0.49 6.70 -3.35
N VAL A 73 1.78 6.49 -3.64
CA VAL A 73 2.84 7.45 -3.34
C VAL A 73 3.54 7.88 -4.61
N MET A 74 3.94 9.15 -4.65
CA MET A 74 4.85 9.66 -5.66
C MET A 74 6.31 9.42 -5.21
N ALA A 75 7.08 8.74 -6.05
CA ALA A 75 8.52 8.59 -5.89
C ALA A 75 9.26 9.36 -7.00
N LYS A 76 10.34 10.04 -6.63
CA LYS A 76 11.25 10.73 -7.56
C LYS A 76 12.51 9.89 -7.75
N PHE A 77 12.97 9.80 -8.99
CA PHE A 77 14.16 9.06 -9.37
C PHE A 77 15.08 9.97 -10.17
N TYR A 78 16.38 9.81 -9.98
CA TYR A 78 17.39 10.51 -10.77
C TYR A 78 17.82 9.61 -11.92
N GLY A 79 17.50 10.04 -13.14
CA GLY A 79 17.93 9.42 -14.37
C GLY A 79 19.34 9.85 -14.78
N LYS A 80 19.77 9.36 -15.95
CA LYS A 80 21.02 9.80 -16.58
C LYS A 80 20.92 11.29 -16.93
N GLN A 81 22.08 11.97 -16.97
CA GLN A 81 22.22 13.35 -17.43
C GLN A 81 21.35 14.38 -16.65
N GLY A 82 21.10 14.13 -15.36
CA GLY A 82 20.37 15.07 -14.51
C GLY A 82 18.85 15.10 -14.71
N VAL A 83 18.29 14.19 -15.52
CA VAL A 83 16.84 14.07 -15.68
C VAL A 83 16.23 13.57 -14.37
N THR A 84 15.15 14.21 -13.92
CA THR A 84 14.34 13.71 -12.80
C THR A 84 13.10 13.03 -13.34
N LEU A 85 12.90 11.78 -12.96
CA LEU A 85 11.71 10.98 -13.29
C LEU A 85 10.82 10.89 -12.06
N GLN A 86 9.50 10.82 -12.29
CA GLN A 86 8.53 10.63 -11.22
C GLN A 86 7.64 9.45 -11.54
N ARG A 87 7.28 8.68 -10.51
CA ARG A 87 6.34 7.57 -10.63
C ARG A 87 5.38 7.59 -9.46
N THR A 88 4.09 7.56 -9.76
CA THR A 88 3.02 7.32 -8.78
C THR A 88 2.72 5.83 -8.76
N GLN A 89 2.84 5.20 -7.60
CA GLN A 89 2.60 3.76 -7.43
C GLN A 89 2.30 3.43 -5.96
N LEU A 90 1.74 2.25 -5.70
CA LEU A 90 1.63 1.73 -4.34
C LEU A 90 3.03 1.45 -3.77
N PRO A 91 3.33 1.80 -2.51
CA PRO A 91 4.62 1.57 -1.87
C PRO A 91 4.82 0.11 -1.43
N LEU A 92 4.39 -0.86 -2.25
CA LEU A 92 4.36 -2.27 -1.91
C LEU A 92 5.12 -3.11 -2.95
N LEU A 93 5.81 -4.15 -2.47
CA LEU A 93 6.28 -5.27 -3.29
C LEU A 93 5.64 -6.57 -2.84
N THR A 94 5.47 -7.48 -3.79
CA THR A 94 5.18 -8.89 -3.49
C THR A 94 6.33 -9.47 -2.64
N TRP A 95 5.99 -10.28 -1.64
CA TRP A 95 6.97 -10.76 -0.64
C TRP A 95 6.83 -12.25 -0.38
N TRP A 96 6.46 -13.03 -1.39
CA TRP A 96 6.57 -14.48 -1.32
C TRP A 96 8.04 -14.93 -1.39
N ALA A 97 8.88 -14.16 -2.07
CA ALA A 97 10.31 -14.37 -2.17
C ALA A 97 11.05 -13.03 -2.22
N ALA A 98 12.32 -13.04 -1.83
CA ALA A 98 13.23 -11.91 -1.92
C ALA A 98 14.62 -12.41 -2.31
N THR A 99 15.35 -11.60 -3.08
CA THR A 99 16.76 -11.87 -3.39
C THR A 99 17.66 -11.46 -2.22
N VAL A 100 18.80 -12.13 -2.08
CA VAL A 100 19.80 -11.83 -1.01
C VAL A 100 20.69 -10.62 -1.33
N HIS A 101 20.81 -10.26 -2.62
CA HIS A 101 21.56 -9.08 -3.09
C HIS A 101 21.18 -7.81 -2.33
#